data_AF-A0A2K3JRU8-F1
#
_entry.id   AF-A0A2K3JRU8-F1
#
_cell.length_a   1.000
_cell.length_b   1.000
_cell.length_c   1.000
_cell.angle_alpha   90.00
_cell.angle_beta   90.00
_cell.angle_gamma   90.00
#
_symmetry.space_group_name_H-M   'P 1'
#
loop_
_entity.id
_entity.type
_entity.pdbx_description
1 polymer ?
#
loop_
_entity_poly.entity_id
_entity_poly.type
_entity_poly.pdbx_seq_one_letter_code
_entity_poly.pdbx_strand_id
1 'polypeptide(L)'
;MTRKPILKRTLAIIFIILVLYALFNTFFQPTDSTTFDSATATSTFPFNSATSSSVQLAAGASKFPSVKVYLYDLPERFTYGVIRHHSLARGSRVDENDVSTVKYPGHQHMAEWYLFSDLARPDSERPGSPVVRVLDPDEADLFFVPFFSSLSLIVNPIRPPGS
;
A
#
# COMPACT_ATOMS: atom_id res chain seq x y z
N MET A 1 26.27 38.00 -39.64
CA MET A 1 25.76 36.70 -39.15
C MET A 1 25.64 36.75 -37.63
N THR A 2 24.42 36.90 -37.12
CA THR A 2 24.10 37.04 -35.69
C THR A 2 24.31 35.70 -34.98
N ARG A 3 25.34 35.59 -34.14
CA ARG A 3 25.58 34.40 -33.32
C ARG A 3 24.46 34.29 -32.29
N LYS A 4 23.55 33.33 -32.46
CA LYS A 4 22.45 33.07 -31.51
C LYS A 4 23.05 32.80 -30.11
N PRO A 5 22.45 33.30 -29.02
CA PRO A 5 23.02 33.20 -27.68
C PRO A 5 22.78 31.79 -27.11
N ILE A 6 23.52 30.79 -27.62
CA ILE A 6 23.48 29.39 -27.18
C ILE A 6 23.76 29.30 -25.67
N LEU A 7 24.62 30.18 -25.15
CA LEU A 7 24.96 30.27 -23.73
C LEU A 7 23.75 30.54 -22.82
N LYS A 8 22.84 31.43 -23.23
CA LYS A 8 21.64 31.77 -22.44
C LYS A 8 20.69 30.57 -22.34
N ARG A 9 20.57 29.81 -23.44
CA ARG A 9 19.76 28.59 -23.50
C ARG A 9 20.37 27.48 -22.63
N THR A 10 21.69 27.29 -22.67
CA THR A 10 22.38 26.30 -21.83
C THR A 10 22.23 26.63 -20.34
N LEU A 11 22.38 27.91 -19.96
CA LEU A 11 22.25 28.34 -18.57
C LEU A 11 20.82 28.14 -18.03
N ALA A 12 19.80 28.42 -18.86
CA ALA A 12 18.41 28.16 -18.50
C ALA A 12 18.13 26.66 -18.25
N ILE A 13 18.69 25.78 -19.07
CA ILE A 13 18.53 24.33 -18.91
C ILE A 13 19.19 23.84 -17.62
N ILE A 14 20.42 24.29 -17.32
CA ILE A 14 21.13 23.93 -16.09
C ILE A 14 20.33 24.38 -14.86
N PHE A 15 19.79 25.61 -14.90
CA PHE A 15 18.96 26.12 -13.81
C PHE A 15 17.70 25.28 -13.59
N ILE A 16 16.99 24.90 -14.67
CA ILE A 16 15.82 24.02 -14.57
C ILE A 16 16.19 22.67 -13.96
N ILE A 17 17.31 22.06 -14.39
CA ILE A 17 17.78 20.79 -13.82
C ILE A 17 18.09 20.94 -12.33
N LEU A 18 18.73 22.03 -11.92
CA LEU A 18 19.06 22.28 -10.51
C LEU A 18 17.81 22.51 -9.65
N VAL A 19 16.80 23.22 -10.16
CA VAL A 19 15.51 23.39 -9.49
C VAL A 19 14.76 22.07 -9.35
N LEU A 20 14.72 21.25 -10.41
CA LEU A 20 14.12 19.92 -10.35
C LEU A 20 14.86 18.99 -9.39
N TYR A 21 16.19 19.06 -9.36
CA TYR A 21 17.00 18.32 -8.40
C TYR A 21 16.73 18.77 -6.97
N ALA A 22 16.67 20.07 -6.70
CA ALA A 22 16.34 20.60 -5.38
C ALA A 22 14.94 20.17 -4.94
N LEU A 23 13.93 20.31 -5.80
CA LEU A 23 12.57 19.83 -5.53
C LEU A 23 12.51 18.33 -5.28
N PHE A 24 13.24 17.54 -6.05
CA PHE A 24 13.29 16.09 -5.85
C PHE A 24 13.91 15.75 -4.49
N ASN A 25 15.02 16.39 -4.11
CA ASN A 25 15.63 16.11 -2.81
C ASN A 25 14.80 16.66 -1.64
N THR A 26 14.13 17.82 -1.77
CA THR A 26 13.28 18.33 -0.69
C THR A 26 11.98 17.54 -0.52
N PHE A 27 11.37 17.06 -1.60
CA PHE A 27 10.13 16.27 -1.52
C PHE A 27 10.37 14.79 -1.19
N PHE A 28 11.44 14.19 -1.71
CA PHE A 28 11.68 12.74 -1.57
C PHE A 28 12.74 12.39 -0.52
N GLN A 29 13.49 13.37 0.01
CA GLN A 29 14.41 13.19 1.15
C GLN A 29 14.22 14.32 2.18
N PRO A 30 13.15 14.27 3.00
CA PRO A 30 13.02 15.20 4.12
C PRO A 30 14.25 15.04 5.02
N THR A 31 15.03 16.10 5.19
CA THR A 31 16.10 16.12 6.19
C THR A 31 15.44 16.07 7.56
N ASP A 32 15.58 14.95 8.27
CA ASP A 32 15.10 14.77 9.64
C ASP A 32 15.88 15.67 10.61
N SER A 33 15.53 16.96 10.70
CA SER A 33 15.97 17.83 11.79
C SER A 33 14.97 17.68 12.95
N THR A 34 15.13 16.61 13.74
CA THR A 34 14.36 16.41 14.97
C THR A 34 15.18 16.88 16.18
N THR A 35 15.07 18.17 16.51
CA THR A 35 15.34 18.65 17.87
C THR A 35 14.11 18.31 18.71
N PHE A 36 14.19 17.21 19.45
CA PHE A 36 13.09 16.68 20.27
C PHE A 36 13.18 17.26 21.69
N ASP A 37 12.58 18.43 21.93
CA ASP A 37 12.34 18.90 23.30
C ASP A 37 11.14 18.16 23.87
N SER A 38 11.43 17.32 24.86
CA SER A 38 10.47 16.53 25.62
C SER A 38 9.79 17.40 26.66
N ALA A 39 8.51 17.72 26.48
CA ALA A 39 7.62 18.02 27.61
C ALA A 39 6.14 17.93 27.23
N THR A 40 5.40 17.31 28.14
CA THR A 40 3.94 17.37 28.35
C THR A 40 3.03 16.57 27.41
N ALA A 41 2.64 15.41 27.95
CA ALA A 41 1.47 14.65 27.57
C ALA A 41 0.19 15.49 27.73
N THR A 42 -0.59 15.59 26.65
CA THR A 42 -2.04 15.80 26.70
C THR A 42 -2.66 15.06 25.53
N SER A 43 -3.57 14.14 25.86
CA SER A 43 -4.44 13.40 24.97
C SER A 43 -5.27 14.33 24.09
N THR A 44 -4.98 14.38 22.79
CA THR A 44 -5.88 14.87 21.75
C THR A 44 -5.43 14.18 20.47
N PHE A 45 -6.25 13.27 19.92
CA PHE A 45 -5.95 12.60 18.66
C PHE A 45 -5.94 13.63 17.51
N PRO A 46 -4.80 13.92 16.87
CA PRO A 46 -4.78 14.66 15.63
C PRO A 46 -4.64 13.65 14.49
N PHE A 47 -5.73 13.40 13.77
CA PHE A 47 -5.67 12.78 12.46
C PHE A 47 -4.93 13.73 11.51
N ASN A 48 -3.60 13.68 11.52
CA ASN A 48 -2.75 14.33 10.52
C ASN A 48 -2.55 13.36 9.36
N SER A 49 -3.39 13.53 8.34
CA SER A 49 -3.07 13.08 6.99
C SER A 49 -1.78 13.79 6.52
N ALA A 50 -0.87 13.02 5.92
CA ALA A 50 0.46 13.41 5.44
C ALA A 50 1.58 13.43 6.51
N THR A 51 1.96 12.25 6.97
CA THR A 51 3.38 11.95 7.16
C THR A 51 3.68 10.75 6.27
N SER A 52 4.34 11.00 5.14
CA SER A 52 5.00 9.97 4.37
C SER A 52 6.07 9.36 5.27
N SER A 53 5.72 8.31 6.00
CA SER A 53 6.68 7.51 6.74
C SER A 53 7.61 6.87 5.72
N SER A 54 8.76 7.49 5.48
CA SER A 54 9.84 6.90 4.73
C SER A 54 10.20 5.61 5.45
N VAL A 55 9.98 4.48 4.77
CA VAL A 55 10.49 3.18 5.22
C VAL A 55 12.01 3.27 5.13
N GLN A 56 12.66 3.74 6.19
CA GLN A 56 14.10 3.65 6.33
C GLN A 56 14.46 2.17 6.45
N LEU A 57 14.95 1.61 5.34
CA LEU A 57 15.61 0.31 5.32
C LEU A 57 17.01 0.44 5.96
N ALA A 58 17.04 0.76 7.25
CA ALA A 58 18.27 0.79 8.03
C ALA A 58 18.52 -0.62 8.58
N ALA A 59 19.65 -1.21 8.21
CA ALA A 59 20.15 -2.48 8.72
C ALA A 59 20.67 -2.35 10.18
N GLY A 60 19.83 -1.81 11.05
CA GLY A 60 20.02 -1.70 12.49
C GLY A 60 18.65 -1.76 13.14
N ALA A 61 18.49 -2.61 14.15
CA ALA A 61 17.21 -2.98 14.75
C ALA A 61 16.50 -1.82 15.50
N SER A 62 16.14 -0.73 14.83
CA SER A 62 15.10 0.17 15.31
C SER A 62 13.76 -0.54 15.09
N LYS A 63 13.28 -1.24 16.11
CA LYS A 63 11.89 -1.70 16.21
C LYS A 63 11.00 -0.46 16.19
N PHE A 64 10.64 0.01 15.00
CA PHE A 64 9.43 0.82 14.87
C PHE A 64 8.28 0.00 15.45
N PRO A 65 7.37 0.61 16.24
CA PRO A 65 6.23 -0.12 16.79
C PRO A 65 5.43 -0.70 15.62
N SER A 66 5.36 -2.02 15.54
CA SER A 66 4.53 -2.70 14.54
C SER A 66 3.06 -2.43 14.85
N VAL A 67 2.31 -1.96 13.86
CA VAL A 67 0.86 -1.73 14.03
C VAL A 67 0.17 -3.07 14.20
N LYS A 68 -0.61 -3.23 15.27
CA LYS A 68 -1.37 -4.45 15.55
C LYS A 68 -2.71 -4.40 14.85
N VAL A 69 -2.96 -5.38 13.98
CA VAL A 69 -4.18 -5.44 13.17
C VAL A 69 -4.95 -6.71 13.50
N TYR A 70 -6.20 -6.56 13.90
CA TYR A 70 -7.13 -7.67 13.96
C TYR A 70 -7.74 -7.89 12.57
N LEU A 71 -7.46 -9.05 11.99
CA LEU A 71 -8.06 -9.47 10.72
C LEU A 71 -9.38 -10.19 11.01
N TYR A 72 -10.49 -9.61 10.58
CA TYR A 72 -11.81 -10.24 10.69
C TYR A 72 -11.87 -11.54 9.89
N ASP A 73 -12.37 -12.60 10.54
CA ASP A 73 -12.64 -13.87 9.89
C ASP A 73 -13.96 -13.78 9.10
N LEU A 74 -13.84 -13.45 7.81
CA LEU A 74 -14.97 -13.43 6.89
C LEU A 74 -15.06 -14.73 6.08
N PRO A 75 -16.27 -15.22 5.80
CA PRO A 75 -16.46 -16.37 4.90
C PRO A 75 -15.78 -16.17 3.54
N GLU A 76 -15.23 -17.25 2.97
CA GLU A 76 -14.45 -17.19 1.71
C GLU A 76 -15.18 -16.54 0.54
N ARG A 77 -16.52 -16.58 0.50
CA ARG A 77 -17.34 -15.88 -0.51
C ARG A 77 -17.08 -14.37 -0.57
N PHE A 78 -16.48 -13.78 0.46
CA PHE A 78 -16.10 -12.37 0.52
C PHE A 78 -14.61 -12.11 0.28
N THR A 79 -13.78 -13.16 0.30
CA THR A 79 -12.31 -13.07 0.17
C THR A 79 -11.79 -13.79 -1.07
N TYR A 80 -11.23 -14.99 -0.93
CA TYR A 80 -10.70 -15.77 -2.04
C TYR A 80 -11.77 -16.18 -3.06
N GLY A 81 -12.96 -16.49 -2.55
CA GLY A 81 -14.10 -16.93 -3.34
C GLY A 81 -14.51 -15.90 -4.39
N VAL A 82 -14.59 -14.60 -4.06
CA VAL A 82 -15.01 -13.59 -5.04
C VAL A 82 -14.00 -13.46 -6.19
N ILE A 83 -12.70 -13.59 -5.92
CA ILE A 83 -11.67 -13.56 -6.98
C ILE A 83 -11.73 -14.82 -7.85
N ARG A 84 -11.98 -15.97 -7.23
CA ARG A 84 -12.18 -17.22 -7.95
C ARG A 84 -13.38 -17.15 -8.88
N HIS A 85 -14.52 -16.67 -8.39
CA HIS A 85 -15.73 -16.48 -9.20
C HIS A 85 -15.50 -15.48 -10.33
N HIS A 86 -14.80 -14.36 -10.06
CA HIS A 86 -14.38 -13.42 -11.09
C HIS A 86 -13.55 -14.11 -12.20
N SER A 87 -12.59 -14.97 -11.81
CA SER A 87 -11.74 -15.71 -12.75
C SER A 87 -12.52 -16.73 -13.58
N LEU A 88 -13.43 -17.48 -12.95
CA LEU A 88 -14.32 -18.44 -13.62
C LEU A 88 -15.24 -17.75 -14.62
N ALA A 89 -15.82 -16.60 -14.25
CA ALA A 89 -16.67 -15.79 -15.13
C ALA A 89 -15.94 -15.28 -16.39
N ARG A 90 -14.60 -15.26 -16.37
CA ARG A 90 -13.73 -14.88 -17.48
C ARG A 90 -13.10 -16.09 -18.21
N GLY A 91 -13.54 -17.31 -17.91
CA GLY A 91 -13.10 -18.52 -18.59
C GLY A 91 -11.81 -19.15 -18.06
N SER A 92 -11.33 -18.74 -16.87
CA SER A 92 -10.19 -19.40 -16.23
C SER A 92 -10.56 -20.79 -15.72
N ARG A 93 -9.63 -21.74 -15.77
CA ARG A 93 -9.77 -23.12 -15.25
C ARG A 93 -9.06 -23.29 -13.91
N VAL A 94 -9.28 -22.36 -12.98
CA VAL A 94 -8.68 -22.43 -11.64
C VAL A 94 -9.25 -23.64 -10.91
N ASP A 95 -8.39 -24.49 -10.35
CA ASP A 95 -8.79 -25.61 -9.50
C ASP A 95 -9.57 -25.06 -8.30
N GLU A 96 -10.67 -25.72 -7.94
CA GLU A 96 -11.53 -25.27 -6.85
C GLU A 96 -10.84 -25.32 -5.49
N ASN A 97 -9.83 -26.20 -5.36
CA ASN A 97 -9.19 -26.56 -4.10
C ASN A 97 -7.91 -25.77 -3.81
N ASP A 98 -7.37 -25.04 -4.79
CA ASP A 98 -6.13 -24.26 -4.61
C ASP A 98 -6.42 -22.77 -4.42
N VAL A 99 -6.74 -22.44 -3.17
CA VAL A 99 -7.00 -21.08 -2.71
C VAL A 99 -5.72 -20.23 -2.68
N SER A 100 -4.56 -20.86 -2.57
CA SER A 100 -3.26 -20.20 -2.40
C SER A 100 -2.70 -19.59 -3.70
N THR A 101 -3.14 -20.08 -4.85
CA THR A 101 -2.67 -19.63 -6.19
C THR A 101 -3.54 -18.51 -6.78
N VAL A 102 -4.54 -18.05 -6.04
CA VAL A 102 -5.49 -17.03 -6.52
C VAL A 102 -4.79 -15.68 -6.70
N LYS A 103 -4.82 -15.13 -7.91
CA LYS A 103 -4.26 -13.81 -8.25
C LYS A 103 -5.37 -12.77 -8.40
N TYR A 104 -5.23 -11.63 -7.74
CA TYR A 104 -6.19 -10.53 -7.86
C TYR A 104 -6.29 -10.03 -9.32
N PRO A 105 -7.52 -9.76 -9.82
CA PRO A 105 -7.74 -9.37 -11.19
C PRO A 105 -7.53 -7.87 -11.39
N GLY A 106 -6.61 -7.51 -12.29
CA GLY A 106 -6.32 -6.12 -12.63
C GLY A 106 -5.56 -5.37 -11.53
N HIS A 107 -5.62 -4.03 -11.59
CA HIS A 107 -4.83 -3.15 -10.71
C HIS A 107 -5.68 -2.24 -9.82
N GLN A 108 -7.00 -2.15 -10.07
CA GLN A 108 -7.90 -1.29 -9.30
C GLN A 108 -8.27 -1.98 -7.98
N HIS A 109 -8.14 -1.26 -6.87
CA HIS A 109 -8.43 -1.75 -5.51
C HIS A 109 -7.59 -2.95 -5.05
N MET A 110 -6.46 -3.24 -5.72
CA MET A 110 -5.62 -4.40 -5.38
C MET A 110 -4.95 -4.31 -4.01
N ALA A 111 -4.82 -3.08 -3.45
CA ALA A 111 -4.15 -2.85 -2.18
C ALA A 111 -4.79 -3.64 -1.03
N GLU A 112 -6.13 -3.68 -1.00
CA GLU A 112 -6.89 -4.43 0.02
C GLU A 112 -6.58 -5.92 -0.05
N TRP A 113 -6.50 -6.48 -1.27
CA TRP A 113 -6.16 -7.88 -1.48
C TRP A 113 -4.75 -8.20 -1.01
N TYR A 114 -3.77 -7.37 -1.36
CA TYR A 114 -2.39 -7.63 -0.97
C TYR A 114 -2.18 -7.49 0.54
N LEU A 115 -2.87 -6.54 1.18
CA LEU A 115 -2.86 -6.44 2.64
C LEU A 115 -3.49 -7.68 3.30
N PHE A 116 -4.64 -8.14 2.79
CA PHE A 116 -5.26 -9.39 3.25
C PHE A 116 -4.36 -10.60 3.05
N SER A 117 -3.82 -10.78 1.85
CA SER A 117 -2.94 -11.90 1.51
C SER A 117 -1.67 -11.89 2.35
N ASP A 118 -1.16 -10.71 2.72
CA ASP A 118 -0.02 -10.61 3.64
C ASP A 118 -0.42 -11.01 5.06
N LEU A 119 -1.48 -10.42 5.62
CA LEU A 119 -1.95 -10.72 6.98
C LEU A 119 -2.50 -12.15 7.17
N ALA A 120 -2.91 -12.81 6.08
CA ALA A 120 -3.34 -14.19 6.10
C ALA A 120 -2.18 -15.16 6.35
N ARG A 121 -0.94 -14.79 6.00
CA ARG A 121 0.25 -15.61 6.24
C ARG A 121 0.67 -15.60 7.72
N PRO A 122 1.27 -16.68 8.21
CA PRO A 122 1.78 -16.72 9.58
C PRO A 122 2.91 -15.71 9.78
N ASP A 123 3.04 -15.13 10.97
CA ASP A 123 4.06 -14.11 11.26
C ASP A 123 5.50 -14.61 11.04
N SER A 124 5.75 -15.92 11.16
CA SER A 124 7.03 -16.55 10.83
C SER A 124 7.45 -16.35 9.37
N GLU A 125 6.49 -16.20 8.46
CA GLU A 125 6.71 -15.95 7.03
C GLU A 125 6.74 -14.46 6.68
N ARG A 126 6.58 -13.58 7.67
CA ARG A 126 6.51 -12.11 7.50
C ARG A 126 7.60 -11.38 8.32
N PRO A 127 8.88 -11.77 8.24
CA PRO A 127 9.93 -11.15 9.04
C PRO A 127 10.09 -9.67 8.69
N GLY A 128 10.06 -8.82 9.70
CA GLY A 128 10.18 -7.36 9.52
C GLY A 128 8.94 -6.70 8.93
N SER A 129 7.78 -7.37 8.94
CA SER A 129 6.54 -6.72 8.53
C SER A 129 6.25 -5.51 9.42
N PRO A 130 5.90 -4.34 8.85
CA PRO A 130 5.51 -3.17 9.63
C PRO A 130 4.18 -3.35 10.36
N VAL A 131 3.45 -4.43 10.06
CA VAL A 131 2.13 -4.76 10.61
C VAL A 131 2.13 -6.17 11.17
N VAL A 132 1.65 -6.34 12.40
CA VAL A 132 1.50 -7.63 13.07
C VAL A 132 0.02 -7.98 13.17
N ARG A 133 -0.33 -9.21 12.79
CA ARG A 133 -1.71 -9.69 12.96
C ARG A 133 -1.90 -10.14 14.41
N VAL A 134 -2.96 -9.65 15.04
CA VAL A 134 -3.39 -10.13 16.36
C VAL A 134 -4.64 -10.98 16.24
N LEU A 135 -4.77 -11.97 17.14
CA LEU A 135 -5.93 -12.86 17.22
C LEU A 135 -6.97 -12.38 18.23
N ASP A 136 -6.57 -11.53 19.17
CA ASP A 136 -7.45 -10.90 20.15
C ASP A 136 -7.82 -9.48 19.67
N PRO A 137 -9.11 -9.16 19.47
CA PRO A 137 -9.53 -7.82 19.08
C PRO A 137 -9.18 -6.75 20.12
N ASP A 138 -9.05 -7.10 21.41
CA ASP A 138 -8.74 -6.13 22.48
C ASP A 138 -7.27 -5.69 22.44
N GLU A 139 -6.41 -6.45 21.77
CA GLU A 139 -5.00 -6.12 21.56
C GLU A 139 -4.74 -5.29 20.29
N ALA A 140 -5.77 -5.03 19.49
CA ALA A 140 -5.63 -4.44 18.16
C ALA A 140 -5.62 -2.91 18.19
N ASP A 141 -4.70 -2.31 17.42
CA ASP A 141 -4.73 -0.88 17.13
C ASP A 141 -5.75 -0.56 16.04
N LEU A 142 -5.95 -1.49 15.10
CA LEU A 142 -6.85 -1.36 13.95
C LEU A 142 -7.58 -2.66 13.64
N PHE A 143 -8.79 -2.51 13.10
CA PHE A 143 -9.58 -3.61 12.55
C PHE A 143 -9.50 -3.60 11.03
N PHE A 144 -9.21 -4.76 10.43
CA PHE A 144 -9.23 -4.94 8.99
C PHE A 144 -10.31 -5.94 8.59
N VAL A 145 -11.26 -5.47 7.77
CA VAL A 145 -12.41 -6.23 7.27
C VAL A 145 -12.21 -6.48 5.77
N PRO A 146 -11.77 -7.68 5.34
CA PRO A 146 -11.36 -7.93 3.96
C PRO A 146 -12.57 -8.17 3.03
N PHE A 147 -13.32 -7.11 2.70
CA PHE A 147 -14.47 -7.19 1.81
C PHE A 147 -14.17 -6.59 0.42
N PHE A 148 -13.92 -7.44 -0.58
CA PHE A 148 -13.53 -7.00 -1.93
C PHE A 148 -14.73 -6.61 -2.81
N SER A 149 -15.39 -5.51 -2.43
CA SER A 149 -16.62 -5.00 -3.07
C SER A 149 -16.47 -4.72 -4.58
N SER A 150 -15.29 -4.28 -5.02
CA SER A 150 -14.98 -3.94 -6.42
C SER A 150 -15.22 -5.12 -7.38
N LEU A 151 -14.97 -6.35 -6.92
CA LEU A 151 -15.15 -7.56 -7.71
C LEU A 151 -16.57 -8.13 -7.62
N SER A 152 -17.36 -7.67 -6.66
CA SER A 152 -18.73 -8.15 -6.43
C SER A 152 -19.69 -7.72 -7.55
N LEU A 153 -19.39 -6.63 -8.29
CA LEU A 153 -20.17 -6.18 -9.44
C LEU A 153 -20.04 -7.10 -10.67
N ILE A 154 -18.90 -7.80 -10.80
CA ILE A 154 -18.51 -8.52 -12.02
C ILE A 154 -19.02 -9.97 -12.02
N VAL A 155 -19.67 -10.41 -10.94
CA VAL A 155 -20.22 -11.78 -10.81
C VAL A 155 -21.57 -11.93 -11.52
N ASN A 156 -22.08 -10.91 -12.20
CA ASN A 156 -23.28 -11.06 -13.04
C ASN A 156 -22.91 -11.78 -14.35
N PRO A 157 -23.38 -13.02 -14.59
CA PRO A 157 -23.19 -13.64 -15.88
C PRO A 157 -23.97 -12.82 -16.92
N ILE A 158 -23.36 -12.59 -18.09
CA ILE A 158 -23.91 -11.91 -19.28
C ILE A 158 -23.68 -10.39 -19.30
N ARG A 159 -22.49 -9.98 -19.73
CA ARG A 159 -22.40 -8.89 -20.72
C ARG A 159 -21.41 -9.28 -21.81
N PRO A 160 -21.83 -9.34 -23.09
CA PRO A 160 -20.93 -9.64 -24.19
C PRO A 160 -19.83 -8.56 -24.30
N PRO A 161 -18.62 -8.93 -24.73
CA PRO A 161 -17.56 -7.94 -24.96
C PRO A 161 -17.97 -7.03 -26.14
N GLY A 162 -18.01 -5.71 -25.89
CA GLY A 162 -18.22 -4.70 -26.93
C GLY A 162 -19.52 -3.91 -26.91
N SER A 163 -20.13 -3.66 -25.73
CA SER A 163 -21.16 -2.61 -25.58
C SER A 163 -20.56 -1.31 -25.08
#